data_AF-A0A146GDU4-F1
#
_entry.id   AF-A0A146GDU4-F1
#
_cell.length_a   1.000
_cell.length_b   1.000
_cell.length_c   1.000
_cell.angle_alpha   90.00
_cell.angle_beta   90.00
_cell.angle_gamma   90.00
#
_symmetry.space_group_name_H-M   'P 1'
#
loop_
_entity.id
_entity.type
_entity.pdbx_description
1 polymer ?
#
loop_
_entity_poly.entity_id
_entity_poly.type
_entity_poly.pdbx_seq_one_letter_code
_entity_poly.pdbx_strand_id
1 'polypeptide(L)'
;MGLFAVGIRTEKESADILQVSHLSQKLLAMRRNTPDSNLGAKFPIPALQPGSSIAKTVVNLDQNGLIAPSAAEARYALTYRVDAPAVGSRKNFSVYLNFHWPAQASPANAAGHYEVLASIPPR
;
A
#
# COMPACT_ATOMS: atom_id res chain seq x y z
N MET A 1 34.69 12.71 -12.29
CA MET A 1 33.37 13.09 -12.84
C MET A 1 32.30 12.14 -12.31
N GLY A 2 31.73 12.38 -11.11
CA GLY A 2 30.77 11.44 -10.50
C GLY A 2 29.86 11.98 -9.39
N LEU A 3 29.91 13.28 -9.10
CA LEU A 3 29.14 13.88 -8.00
C LEU A 3 27.68 14.23 -8.36
N PHE A 4 27.36 14.38 -9.65
CA PHE A 4 26.01 14.76 -10.08
C PHE A 4 24.99 13.61 -10.03
N ALA A 5 25.44 12.35 -10.12
CA ALA A 5 24.53 11.21 -10.14
C ALA A 5 23.99 10.83 -8.75
N VAL A 6 24.71 11.19 -7.67
CA VAL A 6 24.31 10.89 -6.29
C VAL A 6 23.17 11.82 -5.85
N GLY A 7 23.28 13.13 -6.12
CA GLY A 7 22.24 14.10 -5.78
C GLY A 7 20.89 13.80 -6.45
N ILE A 8 20.90 13.52 -7.76
CA ILE A 8 19.69 13.24 -8.53
C ILE A 8 18.97 11.96 -8.04
N ARG A 9 19.73 10.94 -7.59
CA ARG A 9 19.13 9.71 -7.02
C ARG A 9 18.48 9.98 -5.67
N THR A 10 19.14 10.73 -4.78
CA THR A 10 18.61 11.05 -3.46
C THR A 10 17.35 11.92 -3.53
N GLU A 11 17.30 12.89 -4.44
CA GLU A 11 16.11 13.74 -4.64
C GLU A 11 14.92 12.93 -5.19
N LYS A 12 15.16 12.03 -6.15
CA LYS A 12 14.13 11.16 -6.72
C LYS A 12 13.59 10.17 -5.69
N GLU A 13 14.48 9.54 -4.91
CA GLU A 13 14.11 8.61 -3.85
C GLU A 13 13.28 9.30 -2.78
N SER A 14 13.68 10.52 -2.37
CA SER A 14 12.92 11.34 -1.43
C SER A 14 11.52 11.68 -1.95
N ALA A 15 11.39 12.02 -3.24
CA ALA A 15 10.10 12.31 -3.86
C ALA A 15 9.20 11.07 -3.93
N ASP A 16 9.72 9.91 -4.33
CA ASP A 16 8.97 8.67 -4.38
C ASP A 16 8.53 8.23 -2.95
N ILE A 17 9.39 8.37 -1.93
CA ILE A 17 9.02 8.11 -0.53
C ILE A 17 7.88 9.02 -0.06
N LEU A 18 7.97 10.33 -0.32
CA LEU A 18 6.92 11.29 0.05
C LEU A 18 5.60 10.97 -0.64
N GLN A 19 5.63 10.67 -1.94
CA GLN A 19 4.45 10.30 -2.71
C GLN A 19 3.81 9.03 -2.15
N VAL A 20 4.59 7.98 -1.91
CA VAL A 20 4.09 6.71 -1.38
C VAL A 20 3.57 6.86 0.05
N SER A 21 4.23 7.67 0.88
CA SER A 21 3.74 8.01 2.22
C SER A 21 2.35 8.64 2.15
N HIS A 22 2.16 9.66 1.31
CA HIS A 22 0.87 10.31 1.11
C HIS A 22 -0.19 9.34 0.56
N LEU A 23 0.17 8.49 -0.40
CA LEU A 23 -0.72 7.46 -0.94
C LEU A 23 -1.15 6.46 0.13
N SER A 24 -0.21 5.98 0.95
CA SER A 24 -0.49 5.02 2.03
C SER A 24 -1.46 5.62 3.04
N GLN A 25 -1.26 6.87 3.46
CA GLN A 25 -2.14 7.59 4.36
C GLN A 25 -3.53 7.77 3.75
N LYS A 26 -3.62 8.13 2.47
CA LYS A 26 -4.90 8.27 1.76
C LYS A 26 -5.67 6.95 1.70
N LEU A 27 -5.01 5.85 1.33
CA LEU A 27 -5.62 4.52 1.27
C LEU A 27 -6.13 4.07 2.64
N LEU A 28 -5.32 4.25 3.68
CA LEU A 28 -5.68 3.91 5.06
C LEU A 28 -6.81 4.80 5.58
N ALA A 29 -6.79 6.10 5.29
CA ALA A 29 -7.84 7.03 5.70
C ALA A 29 -9.18 6.68 5.04
N MET A 30 -9.19 6.40 3.74
CA MET A 30 -10.39 5.92 3.05
C MET A 30 -10.91 4.62 3.68
N ARG A 31 -10.03 3.64 3.90
CA ARG A 31 -10.41 2.37 4.53
C ARG A 31 -10.87 2.53 5.98
N ARG A 32 -10.34 3.49 6.73
CA ARG A 32 -10.78 3.81 8.09
C ARG A 32 -12.17 4.45 8.11
N ASN A 33 -12.48 5.31 7.15
CA ASN A 33 -13.79 5.97 7.06
C ASN A 33 -14.87 5.04 6.52
N THR A 34 -14.50 4.06 5.70
CA THR A 34 -15.41 3.05 5.13
C THR A 34 -14.81 1.64 5.26
N PRO A 35 -14.77 1.06 6.48
CA PRO A 35 -14.10 -0.21 6.72
C PRO A 35 -14.79 -1.36 5.99
N ASP A 36 -16.10 -1.46 6.11
CA ASP A 36 -16.96 -2.53 5.58
C ASP A 36 -17.40 -2.33 4.11
N SER A 37 -17.22 -1.13 3.54
CA SER A 37 -17.76 -0.80 2.21
C SER A 37 -16.81 -1.16 1.07
N ASN A 38 -17.37 -1.59 -0.06
CA ASN A 38 -16.62 -1.77 -1.30
C ASN A 38 -16.40 -0.41 -1.98
N LEU A 39 -15.14 0.02 -2.08
CA LEU A 39 -14.73 1.31 -2.68
C LEU A 39 -14.51 1.22 -4.20
N GLY A 40 -14.92 0.10 -4.83
CA GLY A 40 -14.83 -0.14 -6.26
C GLY A 40 -13.64 -1.03 -6.63
N ALA A 41 -13.70 -1.61 -7.84
CA ALA A 41 -12.74 -2.61 -8.32
C ALA A 41 -11.30 -2.09 -8.51
N LYS A 42 -11.11 -0.77 -8.54
CA LYS A 42 -9.78 -0.14 -8.67
C LYS A 42 -9.13 0.21 -7.34
N PHE A 43 -9.86 0.06 -6.22
CA PHE A 43 -9.30 0.36 -4.91
C PHE A 43 -8.54 -0.85 -4.36
N PRO A 44 -7.28 -0.70 -3.91
CA PRO A 44 -6.39 -1.84 -3.68
C PRO A 44 -6.65 -2.65 -2.41
N ILE A 45 -7.15 -2.03 -1.36
CA ILE A 45 -7.41 -2.71 -0.08
C ILE A 45 -8.88 -3.14 -0.09
N PRO A 46 -9.26 -4.40 0.08
CA PRO A 46 -10.68 -4.80 0.09
C PRO A 46 -11.41 -4.34 1.36
N ALA A 47 -12.72 -4.57 1.42
CA ALA A 47 -13.52 -4.33 2.62
C ALA A 47 -13.06 -5.20 3.80
N LEU A 48 -13.08 -4.63 5.01
CA LEU A 48 -12.69 -5.30 6.25
C LEU A 48 -13.90 -5.98 6.86
N GLN A 49 -13.84 -7.30 7.00
CA GLN A 49 -14.90 -8.10 7.60
C GLN A 49 -14.34 -8.87 8.81
N PRO A 50 -15.01 -8.81 9.99
CA PRO A 50 -14.59 -9.60 11.14
C PRO A 50 -14.54 -11.10 10.80
N GLY A 51 -13.53 -11.80 11.31
CA GLY A 51 -13.32 -13.22 11.03
C GLY A 51 -12.67 -13.53 9.68
N SER A 52 -12.48 -12.54 8.81
CA SER A 52 -11.91 -12.73 7.47
C SER A 52 -10.57 -12.00 7.34
N SER A 53 -9.52 -12.62 7.86
CA SER A 53 -8.15 -12.15 7.63
C SER A 53 -7.74 -12.38 6.18
N ILE A 54 -7.01 -11.44 5.61
CA ILE A 54 -6.49 -11.51 4.26
C ILE A 54 -4.99 -11.73 4.34
N ALA A 55 -4.56 -12.85 3.76
CA ALA A 55 -3.15 -13.18 3.63
C ALA A 55 -2.40 -12.12 2.81
N LYS A 56 -1.07 -12.13 2.92
CA LYS A 56 -0.18 -11.21 2.20
C LYS A 56 -0.48 -11.27 0.70
N THR A 57 -1.03 -10.19 0.16
CA THR A 57 -1.49 -10.07 -1.24
C THR A 57 -0.75 -8.94 -1.93
N VAL A 58 -0.33 -9.15 -3.18
CA VAL A 58 0.40 -8.16 -3.98
C VAL A 58 -0.51 -7.60 -5.06
N VAL A 59 -0.54 -6.28 -5.19
CA VAL A 59 -1.28 -5.53 -6.20
C VAL A 59 -0.41 -4.45 -6.81
N ASN A 60 -0.59 -4.23 -8.11
CA ASN A 60 0.13 -3.22 -8.86
C ASN A 60 -0.65 -1.91 -8.84
N LEU A 61 0.02 -0.79 -8.56
CA LEU A 61 -0.60 0.52 -8.42
C LEU A 61 -0.05 1.53 -9.43
N ASP A 62 -0.93 2.37 -9.95
CA ASP A 62 -0.55 3.58 -10.68
C ASP A 62 -0.02 4.67 -9.72
N GLN A 63 0.37 5.82 -10.29
CA GLN A 63 0.85 6.97 -9.53
C GLN A 63 -0.19 7.61 -8.59
N ASN A 64 -1.47 7.28 -8.77
CA ASN A 64 -2.60 7.77 -7.97
C ASN A 64 -3.02 6.81 -6.85
N GLY A 65 -2.38 5.63 -6.78
CA GLY A 65 -2.72 4.57 -5.81
C GLY A 65 -3.91 3.71 -6.22
N LEU A 66 -4.28 3.68 -7.50
CA LEU A 66 -5.32 2.81 -8.05
C LEU A 66 -4.69 1.55 -8.64
N ILE A 67 -5.44 0.43 -8.61
CA ILE A 67 -4.99 -0.82 -9.23
C ILE A 67 -4.74 -0.59 -10.72
N ALA A 68 -3.51 -0.87 -11.14
CA ALA A 68 -3.09 -0.92 -12.53
C ALA A 68 -3.29 -2.34 -13.08
N PRO A 69 -3.65 -2.48 -14.37
CA PRO A 69 -3.92 -3.77 -15.00
C PRO A 69 -2.66 -4.64 -15.15
N SER A 70 -1.47 -4.04 -15.15
CA SER A 70 -0.20 -4.75 -15.31
C SER A 70 0.93 -4.09 -14.53
N ALA A 71 2.00 -4.83 -14.24
CA ALA A 71 3.22 -4.28 -13.64
C ALA A 71 3.95 -3.31 -14.59
N ALA A 72 3.70 -3.42 -15.90
CA ALA A 72 4.29 -2.54 -16.90
C ALA A 72 3.73 -1.11 -16.81
N GLU A 73 2.44 -0.99 -16.49
CA GLU A 73 1.72 0.28 -16.34
C GLU A 73 1.72 0.80 -14.90
N ALA A 74 2.25 0.00 -13.97
CA ALA A 74 2.30 0.34 -12.56
C ALA A 74 3.57 1.11 -12.19
N ARG A 75 3.39 2.11 -11.34
CA ARG A 75 4.47 2.88 -10.75
C ARG A 75 5.00 2.20 -9.49
N TYR A 76 4.08 1.70 -8.66
CA TYR A 76 4.35 1.08 -7.37
C TYR A 76 3.74 -0.31 -7.31
N ALA A 77 4.38 -1.24 -6.60
CA ALA A 77 3.77 -2.50 -6.22
C ALA A 77 3.49 -2.46 -4.72
N LEU A 78 2.22 -2.67 -4.36
CA LEU A 78 1.74 -2.71 -2.98
C LEU A 78 1.52 -4.15 -2.57
N THR A 79 2.16 -4.53 -1.48
CA THR A 79 1.82 -5.74 -0.74
C THR A 79 1.02 -5.36 0.48
N TYR A 80 -0.17 -5.92 0.66
CA TYR A 80 -0.98 -5.67 1.85
C TYR A 80 -1.31 -6.96 2.59
N ARG A 81 -1.53 -6.85 3.90
CA ARG A 81 -2.08 -7.91 4.76
C ARG A 81 -3.11 -7.30 5.69
N VAL A 82 -4.20 -8.02 5.92
CA VAL A 82 -5.23 -7.61 6.88
C VAL A 82 -5.39 -8.71 7.90
N ASP A 83 -5.09 -8.41 9.16
CA ASP A 83 -5.39 -9.28 10.28
C ASP A 83 -6.73 -8.83 10.88
N ALA A 84 -7.77 -9.65 10.67
CA ALA A 84 -9.11 -9.39 11.16
C ALA A 84 -9.28 -9.91 12.60
N PRO A 85 -10.04 -9.18 13.43
CA PRO A 85 -10.44 -9.69 14.74
C PRO A 85 -11.43 -10.85 14.57
N ALA A 86 -11.56 -11.71 15.60
CA ALA A 86 -12.60 -12.72 15.61
C ALA A 86 -14.00 -12.12 15.52
N VAL A 87 -14.95 -12.84 14.93
CA VAL A 87 -16.36 -12.41 14.84
C VAL A 87 -16.89 -12.08 16.23
N GLY A 88 -17.52 -10.91 16.39
CA GLY A 88 -18.04 -10.42 17.68
C GLY A 88 -17.00 -9.78 18.61
N SER A 89 -15.72 -9.74 18.21
CA SER A 89 -14.69 -9.06 18.98
C SER A 89 -14.66 -7.55 18.68
N ARG A 90 -14.47 -6.73 19.72
CA ARG A 90 -14.25 -5.27 19.60
C ARG A 90 -12.80 -4.89 19.27
N LYS A 91 -11.94 -5.87 18.95
CA LYS A 91 -10.54 -5.62 18.59
C LYS A 91 -10.45 -4.93 17.24
N ASN A 92 -9.41 -4.12 17.07
CA ASN A 92 -9.13 -3.43 15.81
C ASN A 92 -8.64 -4.42 14.74
N PHE A 93 -8.94 -4.12 13.48
CA PHE A 93 -8.25 -4.69 12.33
C PHE A 93 -6.82 -4.16 12.28
N SER A 94 -5.85 -5.01 11.94
CA SER A 94 -4.49 -4.57 11.66
C SER A 94 -4.24 -4.64 10.15
N VAL A 95 -3.95 -3.50 9.54
CA VAL A 95 -3.70 -3.39 8.10
C VAL A 95 -2.24 -3.04 7.91
N TYR A 96 -1.50 -3.97 7.33
CA TYR A 96 -0.10 -3.79 6.93
C TYR A 96 -0.05 -3.47 5.44
N LEU A 97 0.68 -2.43 5.06
CA LEU A 97 0.97 -2.05 3.69
C LEU A 97 2.49 -1.96 3.51
N ASN A 98 2.99 -2.54 2.43
CA ASN A 98 4.38 -2.46 2.01
C ASN A 98 4.44 -2.13 0.52
N PHE A 99 4.95 -0.96 0.20
CA PHE A 99 5.14 -0.49 -1.16
C PHE A 99 6.59 -0.70 -1.56
N HIS A 100 6.79 -1.00 -2.84
CA HIS A 100 8.10 -0.98 -3.47
C HIS A 100 8.02 -0.40 -4.87
N TRP A 101 9.13 0.19 -5.32
CA TRP A 101 9.26 0.73 -6.67
C TRP A 101 10.65 0.48 -7.25
N PRO A 102 10.77 0.35 -8.58
CA PRO A 102 9.67 0.30 -9.56
C PRO A 102 8.84 -0.98 -9.43
N ALA A 103 7.55 -0.95 -9.80
CA ALA A 103 6.63 -2.10 -9.66
C ALA A 103 7.09 -3.37 -10.40
N GLN A 104 7.91 -3.20 -11.44
CA GLN A 104 8.47 -4.29 -12.24
C GLN A 104 9.64 -5.01 -11.55
N ALA A 105 10.28 -4.37 -10.56
CA ALA A 105 11.38 -4.96 -9.83
C ALA A 105 10.85 -5.93 -8.77
N SER A 106 11.57 -7.04 -8.57
CA SER A 106 11.31 -7.90 -7.42
C SER A 106 11.59 -7.12 -6.12
N PRO A 107 10.96 -7.49 -4.99
CA PRO A 107 11.21 -6.82 -3.72
C PRO A 107 12.68 -6.81 -3.28
N ALA A 108 13.50 -7.78 -3.73
CA ALA A 108 14.93 -7.79 -3.40
C ALA A 108 15.76 -6.79 -4.24
N ASN A 109 15.25 -6.38 -5.40
CA ASN A 109 15.93 -5.54 -6.38
C ASN A 109 15.24 -4.19 -6.57
N ALA A 110 14.26 -3.86 -5.72
CA ALA A 110 13.55 -2.60 -5.83
C ALA A 110 14.49 -1.43 -5.46
N ALA A 111 14.25 -0.30 -6.10
CA ALA A 111 14.98 0.93 -5.83
C ALA A 111 14.60 1.55 -4.49
N GLY A 112 13.37 1.30 -4.01
CA GLY A 112 12.94 1.78 -2.71
C GLY A 112 11.75 0.99 -2.17
N HIS A 113 11.59 1.10 -0.84
CA HIS A 113 10.53 0.46 -0.08
C HIS A 113 9.91 1.45 0.90
N TYR A 114 8.63 1.26 1.20
CA TYR A 114 7.93 1.99 2.24
C TYR A 114 6.92 1.07 2.92
N GLU A 115 6.97 0.98 4.24
CA GLU A 115 6.05 0.14 5.00
C GLU A 115 5.29 0.92 6.07
N VAL A 116 4.04 0.54 6.28
CA VAL A 116 3.18 1.12 7.31
C VAL A 116 2.24 0.05 7.87
N LEU A 117 2.10 0.05 9.19
CA LEU A 117 1.11 -0.75 9.91
C LEU A 117 0.11 0.19 10.56
N ALA A 118 -1.17 -0.05 10.33
CA ALA A 118 -2.24 0.77 10.87
C ALA A 118 -3.32 -0.09 11.56
N SER A 119 -3.87 0.44 12.65
CA SER A 119 -5.02 -0.16 13.33
C SER A 119 -6.31 0.57 12.95
N ILE A 120 -7.28 -0.17 12.41
CA ILE A 120 -8.58 0.34 12.00
C ILE A 120 -9.64 -0.23 12.95
N PRO A 121 -10.43 0.62 13.64
CA PRO A 121 -11.47 0.13 14.53
C PRO A 121 -12.60 -0.56 13.75
N PRO A 122 -13.25 -1.59 14.34
CA PRO A 122 -14.49 -2.13 13.78
C PRO A 122 -15.60 -1.08 13.90
N ARG A 123 -16.49 -1.06 12.91
CA ARG A 123 -17.68 -0.21 12.91
C ARG A 123 -18.87 -0.93 13.53
#